data_AF-A0AAV6AL38-F1
#
_entry.id   AF-A0AAV6AL38-F1
#
_cell.length_a   1.000
_cell.length_b   1.000
_cell.length_c   1.000
_cell.angle_alpha   90.00
_cell.angle_beta   90.00
_cell.angle_gamma   90.00
#
_symmetry.space_group_name_H-M   'P 1'
#
loop_
_entity.id
_entity.type
_entity.pdbx_description
1 polymer ?
#
loop_
_entity_poly.entity_id
_entity_poly.type
_entity_poly.pdbx_seq_one_letter_code
_entity_poly.pdbx_strand_id
1 'polypeptide(L)' 'MRLVNARPSRSAALVFGALPILLILAVYVGASNARLAVNPEDKLLPSLAQMADAFWRMATVPERRSGDLLLWIDTAASLG' A
#
# COMPACT_ATOMS: atom_id res chain seq x y z
N MET A 1 20.36 -33.09 16.32
CA MET A 1 18.93 -32.70 16.19
C MET A 1 18.64 -32.37 14.73
N ARG A 2 17.57 -32.89 14.12
CA ARG A 2 17.20 -32.57 12.73
C ARG A 2 16.48 -31.21 12.72
N LEU A 3 16.93 -30.25 11.90
CA LEU A 3 16.29 -28.94 11.73
C LEU A 3 14.80 -29.04 11.39
N VAL A 4 14.40 -30.14 10.76
CA VAL A 4 13.01 -30.46 10.40
C VAL A 4 12.07 -30.60 11.61
N ASN A 5 12.61 -30.91 12.81
CA ASN A 5 11.82 -31.04 14.03
C ASN A 5 11.91 -29.80 14.94
N ALA A 6 12.63 -28.75 14.52
CA ALA A 6 12.75 -27.52 15.29
C ALA A 6 11.47 -26.70 15.15
N ARG A 7 10.75 -26.48 16.25
CA ARG A 7 9.61 -25.57 16.30
C ARG A 7 10.12 -24.16 16.59
N PRO A 8 9.92 -23.19 15.70
CA PRO A 8 10.32 -21.81 15.97
C PRO A 8 9.57 -21.29 17.21
N SER A 9 10.27 -20.52 18.04
CA SER A 9 9.60 -19.76 19.12
C SER A 9 8.57 -18.80 18.51
N ARG A 10 7.59 -18.36 19.30
CA ARG A 10 6.54 -17.43 18.81
C ARG A 10 7.12 -16.20 18.13
N SER A 11 8.19 -15.63 18.66
CA SER A 11 8.88 -14.49 18.07
C SER A 11 9.56 -14.83 16.74
N ALA A 12 10.26 -15.96 16.67
CA ALA A 12 10.90 -16.40 15.43
C ALA A 12 9.85 -16.67 14.33
N ALA A 13 8.73 -17.30 14.66
CA ALA A 13 7.64 -17.55 13.72
C ALA A 13 7.05 -16.24 13.16
N LEU A 14 6.86 -15.22 14.00
CA LEU A 14 6.38 -13.91 13.55
C LEU A 14 7.38 -13.21 12.63
N VAL A 15 8.68 -13.22 12.98
CA VAL A 15 9.73 -12.61 12.15
C VAL A 15 9.81 -13.29 10.79
N PHE A 16 9.86 -14.62 10.74
CA PHE A 16 9.91 -15.36 9.47
C PHE A 16 8.63 -15.21 8.66
N GLY A 17 7.47 -15.09 9.31
CA GLY A 17 6.19 -14.83 8.63
C GLY A 17 6.10 -13.43 8.04
N ALA A 18 6.64 -12.41 8.73
CA ALA A 18 6.64 -11.02 8.26
C ALA A 18 7.72 -10.75 7.20
N LEU A 19 8.83 -11.49 7.24
CA LEU A 19 9.98 -11.34 6.34
C LEU A 19 9.61 -11.24 4.85
N PRO A 20 8.81 -12.14 4.25
CA PRO A 20 8.47 -12.02 2.83
C PRO A 20 7.69 -10.73 2.50
N ILE A 21 6.80 -10.29 3.38
CA ILE A 21 6.02 -9.05 3.20
C ILE A 21 6.95 -7.83 3.27
N LEU A 22 7.84 -7.79 4.26
CA LEU A 22 8.82 -6.72 4.41
C LEU A 22 9.78 -6.64 3.22
N LEU A 23 10.19 -7.79 2.67
CA LEU A 23 11.06 -7.85 1.50
C LEU A 23 10.35 -7.28 0.25
N ILE A 24 9.09 -7.64 0.03
CA ILE A 24 8.28 -7.07 -1.07
C ILE A 24 8.13 -5.56 -0.87
N LEU A 25 7.84 -5.11 0.35
CA LEU A 25 7.69 -3.69 0.67
C LEU A 25 8.98 -2.91 0.41
N ALA A 26 10.13 -3.47 0.80
CA ALA A 26 11.43 -2.84 0.56
C ALA A 26 11.73 -2.70 -0.94
N VAL A 27 11.45 -3.75 -1.73
CA VAL A 27 11.58 -3.71 -3.19
C VAL A 27 10.64 -2.66 -3.79
N TYR A 28 9.38 -2.60 -3.34
CA TYR A 28 8.40 -1.62 -3.79
C TYR A 28 8.89 -0.18 -3.56
N VAL A 29 9.29 0.14 -2.32
CA VAL A 29 9.74 1.50 -1.97
C VAL A 29 11.00 1.87 -2.74
N GLY A 30 11.95 0.95 -2.87
CA GLY A 30 13.17 1.18 -3.66
C GLY A 30 12.87 1.45 -5.14
N ALA A 31 12.01 0.65 -5.76
CA ALA A 31 11.61 0.82 -7.15
C ALA A 31 10.78 2.09 -7.37
N SER A 32 9.85 2.41 -6.47
CA SER A 32 9.06 3.65 -6.49
C SER A 32 9.98 4.88 -6.45
N ASN A 33 10.92 4.92 -5.50
CA ASN A 33 11.87 6.03 -5.38
C ASN A 33 12.74 6.19 -6.64
N ALA A 34 13.24 5.09 -7.21
CA ALA A 34 14.04 5.12 -8.42
C ALA A 34 13.26 5.70 -9.62
N ARG A 35 11.96 5.36 -9.75
CA ARG A 35 11.10 5.90 -10.81
C ARG A 35 10.75 7.37 -10.58
N LEU A 36 10.38 7.72 -9.35
CA LEU A 36 10.01 9.09 -9.00
C LEU A 36 11.19 10.07 -9.10
N ALA A 37 12.42 9.59 -8.88
CA ALA A 37 13.62 10.39 -9.11
C ALA A 37 13.81 10.79 -10.58
N VAL A 38 13.32 9.96 -11.52
CA VAL A 38 13.36 10.25 -12.97
C VAL A 38 12.12 11.03 -13.41
N ASN A 39 10.94 10.67 -12.89
CA ASN A 39 9.67 11.32 -13.18
C ASN A 39 8.83 11.46 -11.90
N PRO A 40 8.78 12.65 -11.29
CA PRO A 40 8.01 12.89 -10.07
C PRO A 40 6.50 12.62 -10.21
N GLU A 41 5.96 12.72 -11.43
CA GLU A 41 4.55 12.51 -11.74
C GLU A 41 4.25 11.08 -12.24
N ASP A 42 5.18 10.13 -12.03
CA ASP A 42 4.98 8.73 -12.39
C ASP A 42 3.87 8.07 -11.55
N LYS A 43 2.83 7.60 -12.23
CA LYS A 43 1.66 6.95 -11.61
C LYS A 43 1.78 5.44 -11.46
N LEU A 44 2.82 4.82 -12.03
CA LEU A 44 2.95 3.35 -12.05
C LEU A 44 3.44 2.78 -10.72
N LEU A 45 4.37 3.46 -10.04
CA LEU A 45 4.82 3.11 -8.68
C LEU A 45 4.78 4.36 -7.79
N PRO A 46 3.59 4.84 -7.41
CA PRO A 46 3.47 6.03 -6.58
C PRO A 46 4.04 5.79 -5.18
N SER A 47 4.56 6.85 -4.57
CA SER A 47 5.00 6.82 -3.18
C SER A 47 3.82 6.63 -2.23
N LEU A 48 4.11 6.17 -1.00
CA LEU A 48 3.08 6.04 0.04
C LEU A 48 2.38 7.38 0.33
N ALA A 49 3.11 8.50 0.27
CA ALA A 49 2.53 9.82 0.44
C ALA A 49 1.55 10.17 -0.69
N GLN A 50 1.93 9.94 -1.95
CA GLN A 50 1.05 10.17 -3.10
C GLN A 50 -0.22 9.29 -3.05
N MET A 51 -0.09 8.04 -2.58
CA MET A 51 -1.25 7.18 -2.34
C MET A 51 -2.16 7.74 -1.25
N ALA A 52 -1.60 8.14 -0.10
CA ALA A 52 -2.36 8.70 1.01
C ALA A 52 -3.09 9.99 0.60
N ASP A 53 -2.41 10.87 -0.15
CA ASP A 53 -3.01 12.11 -0.66
C ASP A 53 -4.13 11.81 -1.66
N ALA A 54 -3.96 10.83 -2.54
CA ALA A 54 -5.00 10.41 -3.48
C ALA A 54 -6.23 9.87 -2.75
N PHE A 55 -6.03 9.00 -1.76
CA PHE A 55 -7.10 8.50 -0.90
C PHE A 55 -7.82 9.64 -0.18
N TRP A 56 -7.07 10.54 0.47
CA TRP A 56 -7.64 11.67 1.20
C TRP A 56 -8.49 12.55 0.29
N ARG A 57 -7.97 12.90 -0.90
CA ARG A 57 -8.74 13.67 -1.89
C ARG A 57 -10.06 12.98 -2.26
N MET A 58 -10.04 11.68 -2.55
CA MET A 58 -11.27 10.94 -2.90
C MET A 58 -12.26 10.86 -1.73
N ALA A 59 -11.76 10.81 -0.49
CA ALA A 59 -12.57 10.68 0.71
C ALA A 59 -13.20 12.01 1.17
N THR A 60 -12.51 13.13 0.97
CA THR A 60 -12.87 14.40 1.64
C THR A 60 -13.02 15.60 0.72
N VAL A 61 -12.58 15.54 -0.55
CA VAL A 61 -12.67 16.67 -1.48
C VAL A 61 -13.83 16.44 -2.44
N PRO A 62 -14.85 17.31 -2.43
CA PRO A 62 -15.96 17.25 -3.39
C PRO A 62 -15.49 17.34 -4.85
N GLU A 63 -16.09 16.52 -5.72
CA GLU A 63 -15.84 16.61 -7.16
C GLU A 63 -16.36 17.96 -7.70
N ARG A 64 -15.60 18.60 -8.58
CA ARG A 64 -15.95 19.92 -9.14
C ARG A 64 -17.25 19.95 -9.95
N ARG A 65 -17.68 18.80 -10.49
CA ARG A 65 -18.85 18.70 -11.38
C ARG A 65 -20.14 18.44 -10.60
N SER A 66 -20.10 17.49 -9.67
CA SER A 66 -21.28 17.00 -8.94
C SER A 66 -21.37 17.58 -7.53
N GLY A 67 -20.24 17.95 -6.92
CA GLY A 67 -20.16 18.25 -5.49
C GLY A 67 -20.05 17.01 -4.60
N ASP A 68 -19.93 15.83 -5.20
CA ASP A 68 -19.99 14.56 -4.48
C ASP A 68 -18.62 14.13 -3.93
N LEU A 69 -18.66 13.37 -2.82
CA LEU A 69 -17.48 12.69 -2.29
C LEU A 69 -17.35 11.29 -2.91
N LEU A 70 -16.48 11.20 -3.91
CA LEU A 70 -16.38 10.05 -4.82
C LEU A 70 -16.19 8.72 -4.10
N LEU A 71 -15.31 8.66 -3.10
CA LEU A 71 -15.06 7.41 -2.35
C LEU A 71 -16.36 6.84 -1.73
N TRP A 72 -17.18 7.71 -1.13
CA TRP A 72 -18.37 7.28 -0.40
C TRP A 72 -19.50 6.86 -1.33
N ILE A 73 -19.70 7.60 -2.42
CA ILE A 73 -20.71 7.24 -3.42
C ILE A 73 -20.38 5.90 -4.06
N ASP A 74 -19.15 5.72 -4.52
CA ASP A 74 -18.74 4.46 -5.16
C ASP A 74 -18.82 3.28 -4.18
N THR A 75 -18.49 3.52 -2.90
CA THR A 75 -18.61 2.50 -1.85
C THR A 75 -20.08 2.14 -1.58
N ALA A 76 -20.96 3.13 -1.45
CA ALA A 76 -22.38 2.89 -1.22
C ALA A 76 -23.02 2.17 -2.43
N ALA A 77 -22.66 2.58 -3.65
CA ALA A 77 -23.13 1.95 -4.88
C ALA A 77 -22.64 0.50 -5.03
N SER A 78 -21.45 0.17 -4.52
CA SER A 78 -20.90 -1.20 -4.56
C SER A 78 -21.53 -2.14 -3.51
N LEU A 79 -22.19 -1.59 -2.49
CA LEU A 79 -22.81 -2.35 -1.40
C LEU A 79 -24.32 -2.56 -1.57
N GLY A 80 -24.97 -1.83 -2.48
CA GLY A 80 -26.40 -1.95 -2.82
C GLY A 80 -26.63 -2.88 -4.00
#